data_AF-A0A951V7B5-F1
#
_entry.id   AF-A0A951V7B5-F1
#
_cell.length_a   1.000
_cell.length_b   1.000
_cell.length_c   1.000
_cell.angle_alpha   90.00
_cell.angle_beta   90.00
_cell.angle_gamma   90.00
#
_symmetry.space_group_name_H-M   'P 1'
#
loop_
_entity.id
_entity.type
_entity.pdbx_description
1 polymer ?
#
loop_
_entity_poly.entity_id
_entity_poly.type
_entity_poly.pdbx_seq_one_letter_code
_entity_poly.pdbx_strand_id
1 'polypeptide(L)'
;MPKPRLLLLVPALLFFFSFSGQSPAPNYLERELNRFASDPALKNASWGFCVIDIETGRTVVSRNEHQALVPASTQKVLTTASALMVLGPDFRYETTIGYSGRIDAGGVLHGDLIIKGSGDPSFGSSTMDDSLNLEKVFSVWLLAVYKAGIRQINGRVLADESVFDQELIPRKWLWEDMGNYYGAGASGLTANENMYTVYFQPGNAVGQPARVVMTEPQIPAMEFNNQVTTGPRGSGDQVYIFGAPYQMQRTLTGTVPLGSSNFPVRGSIPDPPFFVAAAFSEFLSRN
;
A
#
# COMPACT_ATOMS: atom_id res chain seq x y z
N MET A 1 72.54 -16.46 -81.08
CA MET A 1 71.40 -16.61 -80.15
C MET A 1 71.42 -15.42 -79.18
N PRO A 2 70.45 -14.49 -79.26
CA PRO A 2 70.35 -13.39 -78.30
C PRO A 2 69.80 -13.90 -76.96
N LYS A 3 70.48 -13.55 -75.87
CA LYS A 3 70.16 -13.95 -74.49
C LYS A 3 68.82 -13.31 -74.04
N PRO A 4 67.91 -14.05 -73.38
CA PRO A 4 66.66 -13.50 -72.90
C PRO A 4 66.91 -12.56 -71.70
N ARG A 5 66.20 -11.43 -71.70
CA ARG A 5 66.13 -10.45 -70.60
C ARG A 5 65.21 -11.01 -69.51
N LEU A 6 65.69 -11.06 -68.27
CA LEU A 6 64.86 -11.35 -67.10
C LEU A 6 64.45 -10.03 -66.45
N LEU A 7 63.16 -9.69 -66.53
CA LEU A 7 62.54 -8.58 -65.83
C LEU A 7 62.47 -8.93 -64.34
N LEU A 8 63.15 -8.16 -63.48
CA LEU A 8 63.01 -8.27 -62.03
C LEU A 8 61.77 -7.46 -61.60
N LEU A 9 60.66 -8.14 -61.33
CA LEU A 9 59.50 -7.59 -60.66
C LEU A 9 59.76 -7.64 -59.15
N VAL A 10 59.94 -6.49 -58.51
CA VAL A 10 60.01 -6.36 -57.05
C VAL A 10 58.57 -6.28 -56.53
N PRO A 11 58.07 -7.25 -55.76
CA PRO A 11 56.76 -7.13 -55.14
C PRO A 11 56.87 -6.17 -53.95
N ALA A 12 56.21 -5.01 -54.04
CA ALA A 12 56.00 -4.15 -52.89
C ALA A 12 55.01 -4.84 -51.93
N LEU A 13 55.50 -5.37 -50.81
CA LEU A 13 54.65 -5.80 -49.70
C LEU A 13 53.98 -4.57 -49.09
N LEU A 14 52.73 -4.31 -49.46
CA LEU A 14 51.84 -3.41 -48.72
C LEU A 14 51.34 -4.16 -47.48
N PHE A 15 51.96 -3.90 -46.33
CA PHE A 15 51.42 -4.32 -45.03
C PHE A 15 50.16 -3.50 -44.75
N PHE A 16 48.98 -4.09 -44.97
CA PHE A 16 47.76 -3.62 -44.33
C PHE A 16 47.84 -3.98 -42.84
N PHE A 17 48.28 -3.04 -42.02
CA PHE A 17 48.01 -3.10 -40.59
C PHE A 17 46.51 -2.85 -40.40
N SER A 18 45.73 -3.92 -40.32
CA SER A 18 44.42 -3.86 -39.69
C SER A 18 44.65 -3.49 -38.24
N PHE A 19 44.49 -2.20 -37.93
CA PHE A 19 44.38 -1.73 -36.56
C PHE A 19 43.07 -2.31 -36.03
N SER A 20 43.14 -3.51 -35.46
CA SER A 20 42.08 -4.04 -34.62
C SER A 20 41.99 -3.08 -33.44
N GLY A 21 41.11 -2.08 -33.54
CA GLY A 21 40.77 -1.26 -32.39
C GLY A 21 40.34 -2.22 -31.29
N GLN A 22 41.16 -2.36 -30.25
CA GLN A 22 40.74 -3.07 -29.05
C GLN A 22 39.48 -2.35 -28.60
N SER A 23 38.33 -3.03 -28.68
CA SER A 23 37.13 -2.57 -27.98
C SER A 23 37.57 -2.28 -26.55
N PRO A 24 37.34 -1.06 -26.02
CA PRO A 24 37.68 -0.78 -24.62
C PRO A 24 37.06 -1.89 -23.78
N ALA A 25 37.85 -2.47 -22.87
CA ALA A 25 37.35 -3.48 -21.96
C ALA A 25 36.05 -2.94 -21.34
N PRO A 26 34.97 -3.76 -21.26
CA PRO A 26 33.69 -3.30 -20.77
C PRO A 26 33.90 -2.53 -19.46
N ASN A 27 33.31 -1.35 -19.37
CA ASN A 27 33.45 -0.53 -18.18
C ASN A 27 33.03 -1.37 -16.95
N TYR A 28 33.56 -1.04 -15.76
CA TYR A 28 33.32 -1.85 -14.54
C TYR A 28 31.84 -2.25 -14.37
N LEU A 29 30.92 -1.32 -14.66
CA LEU A 29 29.48 -1.53 -14.58
C LEU A 29 28.95 -2.55 -15.59
N GLU A 30 29.38 -2.51 -16.85
CA GLU A 30 29.00 -3.51 -17.85
C GLU A 30 29.46 -4.91 -17.46
N ARG A 31 30.66 -5.04 -16.87
CA ARG A 31 31.15 -6.34 -16.38
C ARG A 31 30.31 -6.86 -15.22
N GLU A 32 30.02 -6.03 -14.23
CA GLU A 32 29.17 -6.45 -13.10
C GLU A 32 27.74 -6.75 -13.57
N LEU A 33 27.23 -6.00 -14.54
CA LEU A 33 25.91 -6.25 -15.11
C LEU A 33 25.85 -7.57 -15.90
N ASN A 34 26.91 -7.91 -16.63
CA ASN A 34 27.03 -9.21 -17.29
C ASN A 34 27.16 -10.35 -16.27
N ARG A 35 27.87 -10.12 -15.16
CA ARG A 35 27.96 -11.08 -14.05
C ARG A 35 26.59 -11.31 -13.40
N PHE A 36 25.87 -10.23 -13.11
CA PHE A 36 24.50 -10.30 -12.61
C PHE A 36 23.59 -11.05 -13.58
N ALA A 37 23.66 -10.73 -14.88
CA ALA A 37 22.90 -11.41 -15.94
C ALA A 37 23.18 -12.92 -16.03
N SER A 38 24.37 -13.36 -15.61
CA SER A 38 24.77 -14.77 -15.60
C SER A 38 24.36 -15.54 -14.35
N ASP A 39 23.76 -14.86 -13.36
CA ASP A 39 23.32 -15.51 -12.13
C ASP A 39 22.26 -16.60 -12.45
N PRO A 40 22.45 -17.85 -12.03
CA PRO A 40 21.48 -18.92 -12.24
C PRO A 40 20.07 -18.59 -11.77
N ALA A 41 19.92 -17.71 -10.77
CA ALA A 41 18.62 -17.24 -10.27
C ALA A 41 17.82 -16.46 -11.34
N LEU A 42 18.50 -15.84 -12.32
CA LEU A 42 17.87 -15.06 -13.39
C LEU A 42 17.57 -15.87 -14.66
N LYS A 43 17.86 -17.18 -14.68
CA LYS A 43 17.78 -18.02 -15.88
C LYS A 43 16.48 -17.88 -16.67
N ASN A 44 15.35 -17.74 -15.97
CA ASN A 44 14.01 -17.58 -16.57
C ASN A 44 13.36 -16.23 -16.22
N ALA A 45 14.10 -15.32 -15.59
CA ALA A 45 13.57 -14.02 -15.17
C ALA A 45 13.51 -13.05 -16.36
N SER A 46 12.45 -12.24 -16.41
CA SER A 46 12.45 -11.00 -17.19
C SER A 46 12.94 -9.87 -16.32
N TRP A 47 13.98 -9.17 -16.76
CA TRP A 47 14.58 -8.08 -15.99
C TRP A 47 15.10 -6.99 -16.92
N GLY A 48 15.10 -5.77 -16.40
CA GLY A 48 15.63 -4.58 -17.04
C GLY A 48 16.47 -3.80 -16.04
N PHE A 49 17.49 -3.13 -16.54
CA PHE A 49 18.42 -2.33 -15.76
C PHE A 49 18.78 -1.08 -16.56
N CYS A 50 18.75 0.08 -15.92
CA CYS A 50 19.11 1.34 -16.55
C CYS A 50 19.72 2.24 -15.48
N VAL A 51 20.89 2.80 -15.78
CA VAL A 51 21.51 3.85 -14.98
C VAL A 51 21.66 5.07 -15.86
N ILE A 52 21.14 6.19 -15.38
CA ILE A 52 21.16 7.47 -16.08
C ILE A 52 21.95 8.46 -15.23
N ASP A 53 22.83 9.20 -15.88
CA ASP A 53 23.48 10.36 -15.29
C ASP A 53 22.46 11.51 -15.22
N ILE A 54 22.15 11.96 -14.00
CA ILE A 54 21.08 12.94 -13.76
C ILE A 54 21.42 14.36 -14.24
N GLU A 55 22.70 14.69 -14.38
CA GLU A 55 23.15 16.03 -14.81
C GLU A 55 23.08 16.15 -16.34
N THR A 56 23.48 15.10 -17.05
CA THR A 56 23.58 15.07 -18.51
C THR A 56 22.40 14.39 -19.20
N GLY A 57 21.59 13.62 -18.46
CA GLY A 57 20.50 12.80 -18.98
C GLY A 57 20.95 11.60 -19.81
N ARG A 58 22.26 11.29 -19.82
CA ARG A 58 22.81 10.20 -20.64
C ARG A 58 22.68 8.86 -19.92
N THR A 59 22.26 7.83 -20.65
CA THR A 59 22.35 6.44 -20.17
C THR A 59 23.82 6.05 -20.03
N VAL A 60 24.22 5.68 -18.82
CA VAL A 60 25.57 5.22 -18.48
C VAL A 60 25.74 3.75 -18.82
N VAL A 61 24.75 2.93 -18.47
CA VAL A 61 24.67 1.51 -18.80
C VAL A 61 23.21 1.07 -18.78
N SER A 62 22.83 0.17 -19.70
CA SER A 62 21.49 -0.40 -19.71
C SER A 62 21.44 -1.84 -20.25
N ARG A 63 20.38 -2.54 -19.85
CA ARG A 63 19.94 -3.86 -20.36
C ARG A 63 18.42 -3.88 -20.35
N ASN A 64 17.80 -4.19 -21.49
CA ASN A 64 16.34 -4.30 -21.64
C ASN A 64 15.55 -3.10 -21.06
N GLU A 65 16.09 -1.89 -21.12
CA GLU A 65 15.50 -0.72 -20.43
C GLU A 65 14.12 -0.31 -20.95
N HIS A 66 13.76 -0.75 -22.16
CA HIS A 66 12.44 -0.52 -22.77
C HIS A 66 11.48 -1.71 -22.61
N GLN A 67 11.88 -2.77 -21.89
CA GLN A 67 11.01 -3.91 -21.63
C GLN A 67 9.96 -3.55 -20.58
N ALA A 68 8.69 -3.78 -20.89
CA ALA A 68 7.61 -3.66 -19.92
C ALA A 68 7.71 -4.76 -18.86
N LEU A 69 7.72 -4.36 -17.59
CA LEU A 69 7.80 -5.24 -16.42
C LEU A 69 6.74 -4.84 -15.39
N VAL A 70 6.36 -5.75 -14.50
CA VAL A 70 5.48 -5.43 -13.37
C VAL A 70 6.29 -4.65 -12.33
N PRO A 71 5.98 -3.37 -12.07
CA PRO A 71 6.84 -2.50 -11.24
C PRO A 71 6.71 -2.79 -9.73
N ALA A 72 5.69 -3.54 -9.32
CA ALA A 72 5.30 -3.67 -7.92
C ALA A 72 5.25 -2.28 -7.23
N SER A 73 5.76 -2.15 -6.00
CA SER A 73 5.74 -0.88 -5.26
C SER A 73 6.58 0.24 -5.88
N THR A 74 7.43 0.00 -6.88
CA THR A 74 8.12 1.10 -7.59
C THR A 74 7.15 1.98 -8.38
N GLN A 75 5.94 1.48 -8.69
CA GLN A 75 4.84 2.28 -9.24
C GLN A 75 4.52 3.53 -8.39
N LYS A 76 4.75 3.46 -7.07
CA LYS A 76 4.49 4.57 -6.14
C LYS A 76 5.28 5.83 -6.52
N VAL A 77 6.46 5.71 -7.14
CA VAL A 77 7.24 6.87 -7.61
C VAL A 77 6.42 7.70 -8.60
N LEU A 78 5.79 7.06 -9.59
CA LEU A 78 4.96 7.73 -10.60
C LEU A 78 3.69 8.31 -9.98
N THR A 79 3.02 7.56 -9.11
CA THR A 79 1.81 8.02 -8.44
C THR A 79 2.08 9.23 -7.54
N THR A 80 3.16 9.20 -6.74
CA THR A 80 3.55 10.32 -5.87
C THR A 80 3.95 11.55 -6.67
N ALA A 81 4.75 11.39 -7.73
CA ALA A 81 5.10 12.51 -8.61
C ALA A 81 3.84 13.13 -9.24
N SER A 82 2.91 12.30 -9.72
CA SER A 82 1.65 12.76 -10.30
C SER A 82 0.79 13.50 -9.27
N ALA A 83 0.67 12.97 -8.05
CA ALA A 83 -0.07 13.62 -6.97
C ALA A 83 0.52 14.99 -6.62
N LEU A 84 1.85 15.11 -6.51
CA LEU A 84 2.53 16.38 -6.25
C LEU A 84 2.33 17.39 -7.38
N MET A 85 2.32 16.94 -8.64
CA MET A 85 2.08 17.81 -9.80
C MET A 85 0.63 18.30 -9.90
N VAL A 86 -0.34 17.46 -9.57
CA VAL A 86 -1.77 17.76 -9.73
C VAL A 86 -2.32 18.51 -8.50
N LEU A 87 -1.98 18.05 -7.30
CA LEU A 87 -2.52 18.59 -6.04
C LEU A 87 -1.64 19.69 -5.46
N GLY A 88 -0.34 19.65 -5.74
CA GLY A 88 0.66 20.49 -5.09
C GLY A 88 1.12 19.93 -3.74
N PRO A 89 2.30 20.36 -3.24
CA PRO A 89 2.87 19.88 -1.97
C PRO A 89 2.08 20.36 -0.74
N ASP A 90 1.32 21.45 -0.88
CA ASP A 90 0.56 22.06 0.20
C ASP A 90 -0.91 21.60 0.24
N PHE A 91 -1.30 20.65 -0.61
CA PHE A 91 -2.64 20.09 -0.59
C PHE A 91 -2.99 19.54 0.78
N ARG A 92 -4.22 19.79 1.22
CA ARG A 92 -4.80 19.23 2.44
C ARG A 92 -6.18 18.69 2.13
N TYR A 93 -6.45 17.50 2.65
CA TYR A 93 -7.80 16.96 2.64
C TYR A 93 -8.70 17.77 3.56
N GLU A 94 -9.98 17.85 3.23
CA GLU A 94 -11.01 18.49 4.04
C GLU A 94 -12.09 17.47 4.38
N THR A 95 -12.41 17.31 5.66
CA THR A 95 -13.56 16.52 6.10
C THR A 95 -14.50 17.45 6.84
N THR A 96 -15.75 17.45 6.42
CA THR A 96 -16.76 18.39 6.93
C THR A 96 -17.79 17.65 7.78
N ILE A 97 -18.27 18.31 8.82
CA ILE A 97 -19.40 17.83 9.61
C ILE A 97 -20.56 18.77 9.42
N GLY A 98 -21.62 18.24 8.85
CA GLY A 98 -22.90 18.92 8.67
C GLY A 98 -24.01 18.23 9.45
N TYR A 99 -25.21 18.76 9.30
CA TYR A 99 -26.42 18.15 9.80
C TYR A 99 -27.58 18.38 8.82
N SER A 100 -28.58 17.52 8.89
CA SER A 100 -29.87 17.70 8.21
C SER A 100 -30.93 18.16 9.21
N GLY A 101 -32.07 18.66 8.71
CA GLY A 101 -33.19 19.04 9.57
C GLY A 101 -32.94 20.36 10.30
N ARG A 102 -33.39 20.44 11.57
CA ARG A 102 -33.37 21.69 12.35
C ARG A 102 -32.96 21.47 13.81
N ILE A 103 -32.32 22.47 14.38
CA ILE A 103 -32.00 22.53 15.81
C ILE A 103 -33.10 23.36 16.48
N ASP A 104 -33.74 22.81 17.52
CA ASP A 104 -34.73 23.54 18.29
C ASP A 104 -34.10 24.44 19.37
N ALA A 105 -34.93 25.23 20.06
CA ALA A 105 -34.46 26.15 21.09
C ALA A 105 -33.80 25.45 22.31
N GLY A 106 -34.03 24.14 22.49
CA GLY A 106 -33.39 23.33 23.51
C GLY A 106 -32.04 22.73 23.06
N GLY A 107 -31.63 22.97 21.81
CA GLY A 107 -30.43 22.38 21.23
C GLY A 107 -30.63 20.94 20.75
N VAL A 108 -31.88 20.47 20.60
CA VAL A 108 -32.14 19.15 20.03
C VAL A 108 -32.12 19.26 18.51
N LEU A 109 -31.22 18.52 17.88
CA LEU A 109 -31.22 18.32 16.44
C LEU A 109 -32.31 17.30 16.07
N HIS A 110 -33.34 17.76 15.36
CA HIS A 110 -34.34 16.90 14.72
C HIS A 110 -33.88 16.58 13.29
N GLY A 111 -32.93 15.66 13.18
CA GLY A 111 -32.24 15.29 11.95
C GLY A 111 -30.97 14.48 12.21
N ASP A 112 -30.22 14.22 11.14
CA ASP A 112 -29.01 13.39 11.16
C ASP A 112 -27.75 14.29 11.18
N LEU A 113 -26.69 13.85 11.86
CA LEU A 113 -25.33 14.37 11.64
C LEU A 113 -24.72 13.68 10.42
N ILE A 114 -23.94 14.41 9.64
CA ILE A 114 -23.33 13.91 8.40
C ILE A 114 -21.84 14.23 8.41
N ILE A 115 -21.00 13.21 8.36
CA ILE A 115 -19.55 13.32 8.21
C ILE A 115 -19.22 13.09 6.74
N LYS A 116 -18.81 14.15 6.03
CA LYS A 116 -18.45 14.05 4.61
C LYS A 116 -16.94 14.06 4.44
N GLY A 117 -16.40 12.94 3.98
CA GLY A 117 -14.97 12.76 3.72
C GLY A 117 -14.57 13.19 2.31
N SER A 118 -13.29 13.52 2.14
CA SER A 118 -12.65 13.81 0.83
C SER A 118 -11.55 12.82 0.46
N GLY A 119 -11.48 11.68 1.16
CA GLY A 119 -10.43 10.67 0.97
C GLY A 119 -9.18 10.88 1.82
N ASP A 120 -9.29 11.55 2.98
CA ASP A 120 -8.17 11.73 3.92
C ASP A 120 -7.70 10.38 4.48
N PRO A 121 -6.45 9.94 4.21
CA PRO A 121 -5.94 8.67 4.70
C PRO A 121 -5.34 8.75 6.12
N SER A 122 -5.30 9.94 6.73
CA SER A 122 -4.50 10.20 7.92
C SER A 122 -5.25 10.10 9.25
N PHE A 123 -6.59 10.10 9.28
CA PHE A 123 -7.34 10.10 10.53
C PHE A 123 -6.98 8.93 11.44
N GLY A 124 -6.48 9.20 12.64
CA GLY A 124 -6.12 8.14 13.58
C GLY A 124 -4.95 7.28 13.13
N SER A 125 -4.20 7.67 12.09
CA SER A 125 -3.00 6.95 11.66
C SER A 125 -1.97 6.93 12.78
N SER A 126 -1.33 5.77 12.96
CA SER A 126 -0.25 5.55 13.92
C SER A 126 1.14 5.72 13.30
N THR A 127 1.21 5.82 11.97
CA THR A 127 2.45 5.86 11.20
C THR A 127 2.77 7.26 10.64
N MET A 128 1.83 8.19 10.72
CA MET A 128 2.03 9.60 10.33
C MET A 128 2.26 10.46 11.59
N ASP A 129 3.44 11.05 11.71
CA ASP A 129 3.87 11.81 12.90
C ASP A 129 2.90 12.96 13.29
N ASP A 130 2.30 13.62 12.30
CA ASP A 130 1.38 14.75 12.50
C ASP A 130 -0.10 14.33 12.61
N SER A 131 -0.39 13.03 12.59
CA SER A 131 -1.75 12.52 12.70
C SER A 131 -2.29 12.64 14.13
N LEU A 132 -3.52 13.14 14.24
CA LEU A 132 -4.27 13.06 15.48
C LEU A 132 -4.81 11.62 15.65
N ASN A 133 -4.68 11.08 16.86
CA ASN A 133 -5.41 9.86 17.22
C ASN A 133 -6.92 10.09 17.11
N LEU A 134 -7.68 9.00 16.95
CA LEU A 134 -9.10 9.06 16.63
C LEU A 134 -9.94 9.79 17.70
N GLU A 135 -9.62 9.59 18.98
CA GLU A 135 -10.26 10.29 20.12
C GLU A 135 -10.07 11.82 20.04
N LYS A 136 -8.88 12.30 19.64
CA LYS A 136 -8.62 13.73 19.44
C LYS A 136 -9.36 14.27 18.22
N VAL A 137 -9.41 13.52 17.11
CA VAL A 137 -10.20 13.90 15.92
C VAL A 137 -11.67 14.08 16.33
N PHE A 138 -12.23 13.10 17.03
CA PHE A 138 -13.62 13.14 17.49
C PHE A 138 -13.89 14.24 18.50
N SER A 139 -12.92 14.59 19.34
CA SER A 139 -13.03 15.74 20.24
C SER A 139 -13.16 17.07 19.47
N VAL A 140 -12.38 17.25 18.39
CA VAL A 140 -12.49 18.43 17.51
C VAL A 140 -13.86 18.48 16.85
N TRP A 141 -14.35 17.32 16.39
CA TRP A 141 -15.66 17.17 15.77
C TRP A 141 -16.81 17.49 16.74
N LEU A 142 -16.74 17.00 17.98
CA LEU A 142 -17.70 17.31 19.04
C LEU A 142 -17.74 18.81 19.35
N LEU A 143 -16.58 19.49 19.39
CA LEU A 143 -16.55 20.94 19.55
C LEU A 143 -17.28 21.67 18.41
N ALA A 144 -17.18 21.18 17.18
CA ALA A 144 -17.94 21.73 16.04
C ALA A 144 -19.44 21.50 16.20
N VAL A 145 -19.86 20.32 16.64
CA VAL A 145 -21.26 19.99 16.95
C VAL A 145 -21.81 20.92 18.04
N TYR A 146 -21.07 21.13 19.13
CA TYR A 146 -21.48 22.05 20.19
C TYR A 146 -21.54 23.51 19.73
N LYS A 147 -20.59 23.93 18.87
CA LYS A 147 -20.56 25.27 18.28
C LYS A 147 -21.74 25.52 17.35
N ALA A 148 -22.28 24.48 16.71
CA ALA A 148 -23.52 24.55 15.94
C ALA A 148 -24.78 24.68 16.83
N GLY A 149 -24.66 24.59 18.16
CA GLY A 149 -25.77 24.68 19.11
C GLY A 149 -26.45 23.34 19.42
N ILE A 150 -25.93 22.23 18.91
CA ILE A 150 -26.47 20.90 19.15
C ILE A 150 -26.06 20.43 20.54
N ARG A 151 -27.01 19.86 21.29
CA ARG A 151 -26.85 19.28 22.63
C ARG A 151 -27.40 17.86 22.71
N GLN A 152 -28.37 17.55 21.86
CA GLN A 152 -28.94 16.22 21.71
C GLN A 152 -29.22 15.97 20.22
N ILE A 153 -29.03 14.73 19.77
CA ILE A 153 -29.30 14.32 18.40
C ILE A 153 -30.49 13.37 18.42
N ASN A 154 -31.57 13.73 17.74
CA ASN A 154 -32.73 12.88 17.48
C ASN A 154 -32.68 12.38 16.03
N GLY A 155 -31.67 11.55 15.76
CA GLY A 155 -31.35 11.01 14.45
C GLY A 155 -30.10 10.15 14.51
N ARG A 156 -29.42 9.99 13.38
CA ARG A 156 -28.25 9.12 13.20
C ARG A 156 -26.99 9.95 12.92
N VAL A 157 -25.85 9.29 13.07
CA VAL A 157 -24.58 9.74 12.48
C VAL A 157 -24.41 9.00 11.16
N LEU A 158 -24.31 9.75 10.07
CA LEU A 158 -24.12 9.22 8.72
C LEU A 158 -22.72 9.55 8.22
N ALA A 159 -22.13 8.63 7.46
CA ALA A 159 -20.95 8.90 6.65
C ALA A 159 -21.39 9.22 5.21
N ASP A 160 -20.74 10.21 4.61
CA ASP A 160 -20.83 10.53 3.18
C ASP A 160 -19.43 10.34 2.57
N GLU A 161 -19.26 9.21 1.90
CA GLU A 161 -18.06 8.81 1.17
C GLU A 161 -18.12 9.09 -0.34
N SER A 162 -19.10 9.87 -0.81
CA SER A 162 -19.43 10.04 -2.24
C SER A 162 -18.35 10.72 -3.11
N VAL A 163 -17.23 11.14 -2.51
CA VAL A 163 -16.07 11.68 -3.26
C VAL A 163 -15.45 10.63 -4.18
N PHE A 164 -15.53 9.35 -3.82
CA PHE A 164 -15.08 8.22 -4.64
C PHE A 164 -16.27 7.36 -5.07
N ASP A 165 -16.04 6.49 -6.05
CA ASP A 165 -17.00 5.43 -6.37
C ASP A 165 -16.99 4.33 -5.29
N GLN A 166 -17.91 3.37 -5.43
CA GLN A 166 -18.07 2.26 -4.49
C GLN A 166 -17.14 1.06 -4.80
N GLU A 167 -16.27 1.17 -5.81
CA GLU A 167 -15.28 0.12 -6.13
C GLU A 167 -14.02 0.31 -5.28
N LEU A 168 -14.10 -0.11 -4.00
CA LEU A 168 -12.99 0.00 -3.03
C LEU A 168 -11.68 -0.66 -3.49
N ILE A 169 -11.79 -1.74 -4.27
CA ILE A 169 -10.68 -2.62 -4.63
C ILE A 169 -10.53 -2.68 -6.15
N PRO A 170 -9.32 -2.51 -6.69
CA PRO A 170 -9.06 -2.72 -8.12
C PRO A 170 -9.45 -4.13 -8.55
N ARG A 171 -10.19 -4.24 -9.66
CA ARG A 171 -10.72 -5.52 -10.21
C ARG A 171 -9.68 -6.62 -10.49
N LYS A 172 -8.39 -6.28 -10.51
CA LYS A 172 -7.27 -7.20 -10.78
C LYS A 172 -6.55 -7.68 -9.52
N TRP A 173 -6.92 -7.18 -8.34
CA TRP A 173 -6.34 -7.66 -7.09
C TRP A 173 -6.76 -9.10 -6.81
N LEU A 174 -5.84 -9.84 -6.21
CA LEU A 174 -6.11 -11.22 -5.84
C LEU A 174 -7.10 -11.21 -4.67
N TRP A 175 -8.02 -12.16 -4.70
CA TRP A 175 -8.98 -12.37 -3.61
C TRP A 175 -8.29 -12.52 -2.25
N GLU A 176 -7.13 -13.17 -2.23
CA GLU A 176 -6.36 -13.41 -1.00
C GLU A 176 -5.82 -12.14 -0.34
N ASP A 177 -5.67 -11.04 -1.09
CA ASP A 177 -5.12 -9.80 -0.58
C ASP A 177 -6.19 -8.95 0.14
N MET A 178 -7.45 -9.05 -0.27
CA MET A 178 -8.51 -8.08 0.04
C MET A 178 -8.87 -7.94 1.53
N GLY A 179 -8.62 -8.96 2.34
CA GLY A 179 -8.84 -8.89 3.78
C GLY A 179 -7.62 -8.47 4.59
N ASN A 180 -6.44 -8.37 3.97
CA ASN A 180 -5.20 -8.01 4.62
C ASN A 180 -4.96 -6.50 4.54
N TYR A 181 -4.17 -5.95 5.46
CA TYR A 181 -3.93 -4.50 5.54
C TYR A 181 -3.38 -3.88 4.25
N TYR A 182 -2.53 -4.60 3.51
CA TYR A 182 -1.96 -4.11 2.24
C TYR A 182 -2.96 -4.18 1.07
N GLY A 183 -4.05 -4.92 1.25
CA GLY A 183 -5.20 -4.99 0.35
C GLY A 183 -6.39 -4.17 0.85
N ALA A 184 -6.20 -3.25 1.80
CA ALA A 184 -7.25 -2.34 2.23
C ALA A 184 -7.64 -1.39 1.07
N GLY A 185 -8.94 -1.26 0.82
CA GLY A 185 -9.47 -0.49 -0.30
C GLY A 185 -9.41 1.03 -0.10
N ALA A 186 -9.52 1.77 -1.20
CA ALA A 186 -9.64 3.23 -1.16
C ALA A 186 -11.09 3.61 -0.83
N SER A 187 -11.28 4.53 0.12
CA SER A 187 -12.60 4.99 0.57
C SER A 187 -12.61 6.51 0.73
N GLY A 188 -13.76 7.13 0.44
CA GLY A 188 -13.96 8.56 0.62
C GLY A 188 -13.90 9.03 2.08
N LEU A 189 -14.12 8.11 3.02
CA LEU A 189 -13.94 8.33 4.45
C LEU A 189 -13.29 7.09 5.07
N THR A 190 -12.17 7.28 5.76
CA THR A 190 -11.43 6.21 6.43
C THR A 190 -10.80 6.71 7.73
N ALA A 191 -10.45 5.78 8.61
CA ALA A 191 -9.66 6.02 9.80
C ALA A 191 -8.73 4.85 10.05
N ASN A 192 -7.69 5.09 10.84
CA ASN A 192 -6.66 4.12 11.22
C ASN A 192 -6.03 3.43 9.99
N GLU A 193 -5.70 4.21 8.95
CA GLU A 193 -5.12 3.72 7.68
C GLU A 193 -5.95 2.60 7.01
N ASN A 194 -7.26 2.58 7.26
CA ASN A 194 -8.17 1.53 6.83
C ASN A 194 -7.82 0.11 7.34
N MET A 195 -7.16 0.01 8.50
CA MET A 195 -6.73 -1.26 9.06
C MET A 195 -7.26 -1.49 10.48
N TYR A 196 -7.33 -2.76 10.86
CA TYR A 196 -7.45 -3.21 12.24
C TYR A 196 -6.39 -4.27 12.52
N THR A 197 -6.04 -4.46 13.78
CA THR A 197 -5.17 -5.55 14.22
C THR A 197 -6.03 -6.58 14.93
N VAL A 198 -5.94 -7.84 14.52
CA VAL A 198 -6.45 -8.98 15.28
C VAL A 198 -5.29 -9.59 16.07
N TYR A 199 -5.51 -9.77 17.37
CA TYR A 199 -4.50 -10.35 18.25
C TYR A 199 -4.81 -11.82 18.53
N PHE A 200 -3.82 -12.67 18.36
CA PHE A 200 -3.94 -14.12 18.57
C PHE A 200 -3.19 -14.60 19.80
N GLN A 201 -3.79 -15.55 20.51
CA GLN A 201 -3.11 -16.39 21.48
C GLN A 201 -2.84 -17.76 20.84
N PRO A 202 -1.57 -18.13 20.57
CA PRO A 202 -1.24 -19.48 20.11
C PRO A 202 -1.60 -20.54 21.16
N GLY A 203 -1.87 -21.75 20.69
CA GLY A 203 -2.01 -22.94 21.51
C GLY A 203 -0.68 -23.41 22.11
N ASN A 204 -0.73 -24.47 22.92
CA ASN A 204 0.42 -24.92 23.71
C ASN A 204 1.41 -25.77 22.91
N ALA A 205 1.05 -26.19 21.70
CA ALA A 205 1.90 -26.97 20.80
C ALA A 205 1.61 -26.64 19.33
N VAL A 206 2.59 -26.90 18.45
CA VAL A 206 2.44 -26.75 17.00
C VAL A 206 1.25 -27.57 16.49
N GLY A 207 0.46 -26.99 15.60
CA GLY A 207 -0.77 -27.57 15.04
C GLY A 207 -2.03 -27.38 15.90
N GLN A 208 -1.90 -26.95 17.17
CA GLN A 208 -3.08 -26.64 17.98
C GLN A 208 -3.74 -25.32 17.54
N PRO A 209 -5.08 -25.18 17.69
CA PRO A 209 -5.79 -23.95 17.34
C PRO A 209 -5.24 -22.73 18.08
N ALA A 210 -5.04 -21.64 17.34
CA ALA A 210 -4.80 -20.32 17.91
C ALA A 210 -6.15 -19.60 18.10
N ARG A 211 -6.28 -18.82 19.16
CA ARG A 211 -7.53 -18.12 19.48
C ARG A 211 -7.41 -16.63 19.19
N VAL A 212 -8.44 -16.05 18.57
CA VAL A 212 -8.59 -14.60 18.53
C VAL A 212 -8.88 -14.09 19.95
N VAL A 213 -8.10 -13.12 20.40
CA VAL A 213 -8.23 -12.51 21.74
C VAL A 213 -9.06 -11.23 21.65
N MET A 214 -8.69 -10.35 20.73
CA MET A 214 -9.34 -9.05 20.53
C MET A 214 -9.00 -8.48 19.15
N THR A 215 -9.67 -7.38 18.81
CA THR A 215 -9.29 -6.51 17.70
C THR A 215 -8.99 -5.10 18.20
N GLU A 216 -8.12 -4.38 17.49
CA GLU A 216 -7.79 -2.99 17.76
C GLU A 216 -7.68 -2.19 16.44
N PRO A 217 -8.54 -1.18 16.21
CA PRO A 217 -9.75 -0.89 17.00
C PRO A 217 -10.75 -2.06 16.94
N GLN A 218 -11.73 -2.04 17.85
CA GLN A 218 -12.86 -2.95 17.75
C GLN A 218 -13.70 -2.58 16.52
N ILE A 219 -14.01 -3.58 15.68
CA ILE A 219 -14.81 -3.36 14.47
C ILE A 219 -16.26 -3.80 14.72
N PRO A 220 -17.25 -2.90 14.63
CA PRO A 220 -18.64 -3.24 14.88
C PRO A 220 -19.15 -4.35 13.96
N ALA A 221 -19.89 -5.32 14.53
CA ALA A 221 -20.48 -6.46 13.82
C ALA A 221 -19.50 -7.40 13.09
N MET A 222 -18.19 -7.27 13.33
CA MET A 222 -17.17 -8.16 12.76
C MET A 222 -17.27 -9.57 13.35
N GLU A 223 -17.24 -10.57 12.49
CA GLU A 223 -17.28 -11.99 12.88
C GLU A 223 -16.13 -12.75 12.24
N PHE A 224 -15.48 -13.61 13.01
CA PHE A 224 -14.34 -14.41 12.54
C PHE A 224 -14.68 -15.90 12.45
N ASN A 225 -14.58 -16.46 11.25
CA ASN A 225 -14.37 -17.89 11.05
C ASN A 225 -12.87 -18.20 11.22
N ASN A 226 -12.46 -18.44 12.46
CA ASN A 226 -11.06 -18.63 12.81
C ASN A 226 -10.60 -20.09 12.59
N GLN A 227 -9.68 -20.29 11.64
CA GLN A 227 -9.03 -21.56 11.32
C GLN A 227 -7.51 -21.50 11.57
N VAL A 228 -7.02 -20.46 12.25
CA VAL A 228 -5.59 -20.27 12.50
C VAL A 228 -5.09 -21.29 13.50
N THR A 229 -3.92 -21.85 13.23
CA THR A 229 -3.24 -22.80 14.12
C THR A 229 -1.89 -22.27 14.60
N THR A 230 -1.24 -23.00 15.49
CA THR A 230 0.04 -22.63 16.06
C THR A 230 1.18 -23.16 15.20
N GLY A 231 2.04 -22.27 14.69
CA GLY A 231 3.24 -22.58 13.92
C GLY A 231 4.49 -22.74 14.80
N PRO A 232 5.65 -23.11 14.22
CA PRO A 232 6.92 -23.19 14.93
C PRO A 232 7.29 -21.86 15.61
N ARG A 233 8.11 -21.92 16.67
CA ARG A 233 8.67 -20.70 17.28
C ARG A 233 9.43 -19.89 16.22
N GLY A 234 9.15 -18.60 16.14
CA GLY A 234 9.82 -17.71 15.19
C GLY A 234 9.34 -17.80 13.73
N SER A 235 8.26 -18.54 13.43
CA SER A 235 7.70 -18.59 12.06
C SER A 235 7.13 -17.26 11.56
N GLY A 236 6.93 -16.29 12.46
CA GLY A 236 6.30 -15.01 12.15
C GLY A 236 4.83 -15.14 11.78
N ASP A 237 4.30 -14.08 11.17
CA ASP A 237 2.94 -14.03 10.66
C ASP A 237 2.83 -14.83 9.36
N GLN A 238 2.01 -15.88 9.38
CA GLN A 238 1.65 -16.68 8.20
C GLN A 238 0.13 -16.69 8.02
N VAL A 239 -0.58 -15.70 8.58
CA VAL A 239 -2.03 -15.63 8.56
C VAL A 239 -2.50 -14.88 7.32
N TYR A 240 -3.51 -15.42 6.66
CA TYR A 240 -4.28 -14.73 5.62
C TYR A 240 -5.69 -14.48 6.10
N ILE A 241 -6.15 -13.26 5.87
CA ILE A 241 -7.51 -12.82 6.17
C ILE A 241 -8.29 -12.73 4.86
N PHE A 242 -9.35 -13.52 4.73
CA PHE A 242 -10.22 -13.55 3.57
C PHE A 242 -11.55 -12.84 3.86
N GLY A 243 -12.03 -12.08 2.88
CA GLY A 243 -13.34 -11.47 2.83
C GLY A 243 -13.37 -10.30 1.83
N ALA A 244 -14.51 -10.07 1.18
CA ALA A 244 -14.65 -8.93 0.28
C ALA A 244 -14.87 -7.63 1.07
N PRO A 245 -14.73 -6.45 0.43
CA PRO A 245 -15.29 -5.20 0.95
C PRO A 245 -16.76 -5.37 1.36
N TYR A 246 -17.17 -4.65 2.39
CA TYR A 246 -18.52 -4.67 2.97
C TYR A 246 -18.96 -6.02 3.60
N GLN A 247 -18.06 -7.02 3.67
CA GLN A 247 -18.34 -8.28 4.36
C GLN A 247 -17.75 -8.25 5.77
N MET A 248 -18.62 -8.26 6.78
CA MET A 248 -18.22 -8.30 8.19
C MET A 248 -17.78 -9.69 8.65
N GLN A 249 -18.16 -10.75 7.93
CA GLN A 249 -17.63 -12.10 8.15
C GLN A 249 -16.27 -12.24 7.48
N ARG A 250 -15.24 -12.58 8.26
CA ARG A 250 -13.88 -12.83 7.78
C ARG A 250 -13.44 -14.25 8.10
N THR A 251 -12.75 -14.89 7.16
CA THR A 251 -12.11 -16.19 7.39
C THR A 251 -10.62 -16.00 7.62
N LEU A 252 -10.11 -16.51 8.73
CA LEU A 252 -8.70 -16.40 9.12
C LEU A 252 -8.05 -17.77 8.98
N THR A 253 -6.98 -17.88 8.19
CA THR A 253 -6.27 -19.16 7.95
C THR A 253 -4.75 -18.98 8.09
N GLY A 254 -4.02 -20.06 8.31
CA GLY A 254 -2.56 -20.03 8.43
C GLY A 254 -2.07 -20.24 9.86
N THR A 255 -0.93 -19.66 10.22
CA THR A 255 -0.30 -19.92 11.53
C THR A 255 0.28 -18.70 12.22
N VAL A 256 0.21 -18.69 13.55
CA VAL A 256 0.93 -17.75 14.43
C VAL A 256 2.00 -18.48 15.25
N PRO A 257 3.14 -17.86 15.61
CA PRO A 257 4.28 -18.57 16.17
C PRO A 257 4.03 -19.05 17.60
N LEU A 258 4.45 -20.29 17.91
CA LEU A 258 4.37 -20.82 19.28
C LEU A 258 5.08 -19.91 20.30
N GLY A 259 4.43 -19.68 21.45
CA GLY A 259 5.02 -18.97 22.57
C GLY A 259 5.00 -17.44 22.47
N SER A 260 4.40 -16.86 21.43
CA SER A 260 4.00 -15.45 21.46
C SER A 260 2.78 -15.25 22.36
N SER A 261 2.63 -14.06 22.93
CA SER A 261 1.41 -13.60 23.60
C SER A 261 0.88 -12.41 22.82
N ASN A 262 -0.44 -12.34 22.60
CA ASN A 262 -1.10 -11.30 21.80
C ASN A 262 -0.37 -11.05 20.46
N PHE A 263 -0.22 -12.10 19.65
CA PHE A 263 0.46 -11.97 18.35
C PHE A 263 -0.38 -11.13 17.38
N PRO A 264 0.13 -10.00 16.86
CA PRO A 264 -0.65 -9.11 16.01
C PRO A 264 -0.66 -9.56 14.55
N VAL A 265 -1.84 -9.56 13.93
CA VAL A 265 -2.03 -9.72 12.48
C VAL A 265 -2.92 -8.59 11.99
N ARG A 266 -2.55 -7.90 10.92
CA ARG A 266 -3.25 -6.69 10.44
C ARG A 266 -4.18 -7.01 9.27
N GLY A 267 -5.47 -6.68 9.43
CA GLY A 267 -6.50 -6.81 8.41
C GLY A 267 -7.05 -5.47 7.93
N SER A 268 -7.80 -5.50 6.84
CA SER A 268 -8.50 -4.34 6.27
C SER A 268 -9.88 -4.13 6.90
N ILE A 269 -10.27 -2.90 7.23
CA ILE A 269 -11.64 -2.62 7.69
C ILE A 269 -12.62 -2.88 6.51
N PRO A 270 -13.68 -3.71 6.68
CA PRO A 270 -14.58 -4.07 5.58
C PRO A 270 -15.41 -2.90 5.05
N ASP A 271 -15.92 -2.08 5.95
CA ASP A 271 -16.73 -0.90 5.64
C ASP A 271 -16.15 0.31 6.38
N PRO A 272 -15.19 1.02 5.75
CA PRO A 272 -14.46 2.11 6.42
C PRO A 272 -15.35 3.31 6.79
N PRO A 273 -16.27 3.79 5.91
CA PRO A 273 -17.22 4.85 6.28
C PRO A 273 -18.13 4.45 7.44
N PHE A 274 -18.68 3.24 7.42
CA PHE A 274 -19.50 2.73 8.52
C PHE A 274 -18.73 2.68 9.83
N PHE A 275 -17.48 2.21 9.80
CA PHE A 275 -16.61 2.20 10.99
C PHE A 275 -16.45 3.60 11.59
N VAL A 276 -16.14 4.62 10.77
CA VAL A 276 -15.97 6.00 11.25
C VAL A 276 -17.26 6.55 11.87
N ALA A 277 -18.41 6.36 11.20
CA ALA A 277 -19.71 6.82 11.70
C ALA A 277 -20.10 6.12 13.01
N ALA A 278 -19.90 4.80 13.09
CA ALA A 278 -20.18 4.02 14.30
C ALA A 278 -19.27 4.42 15.47
N ALA A 279 -17.96 4.56 15.21
CA ALA A 279 -16.99 4.97 16.22
C ALA A 279 -17.27 6.39 16.75
N PHE A 280 -17.66 7.32 15.86
CA PHE A 280 -18.05 8.66 16.31
C PHE A 280 -19.38 8.65 17.07
N SER A 281 -20.35 7.85 16.64
CA SER A 281 -21.61 7.67 17.38
C SER A 281 -21.40 7.13 18.79
N GLU A 282 -20.48 6.17 18.96
CA GLU A 282 -20.08 5.65 20.27
C GLU A 282 -19.29 6.69 21.10
N PHE A 283 -18.46 7.50 20.46
CA PHE A 283 -17.81 8.62 21.13
C PHE A 283 -18.83 9.63 21.67
N LEU A 284 -19.85 9.99 20.87
CA LEU A 284 -20.92 10.91 21.27
C LEU A 284 -21.81 10.35 22.39
N SER A 285 -22.03 9.03 22.45
CA SER A 285 -22.87 8.47 23.52
C SER A 285 -22.19 8.49 24.91
N ARG A 286 -20.86 8.65 24.93
CA ARG A 286 -20.04 8.71 26.14
C ARG A 286 -19.74 10.13 26.63
N ASN A 287 -20.06 11.17 25.85
CA ASN A 287 -19.70 12.58 26.12
C ASN A 287 -20.91 13.51 25.94
#